data_AF-A0A972KAG3-F1
#
_entry.id   AF-A0A972KAG3-F1
#
_cell.length_a   1.000
_cell.length_b   1.000
_cell.length_c   1.000
_cell.angle_alpha   90.00
_cell.angle_beta   90.00
_cell.angle_gamma   90.00
#
_symmetry.space_group_name_H-M   'P 1'
#
loop_
_entity.id
_entity.type
_entity.pdbx_description
1 polymer ?
#
loop_
_entity_poly.entity_id
_entity_poly.type
_entity_poly.pdbx_seq_one_letter_code
_entity_poly.pdbx_strand_id
1 'polypeptide(L)'
;MMHGTGLGMGFGGFGLGWIFMIVFWVIIIIAIIYIVRYIFFKDGSGISDLTGQKENAEDILKKRLANGEITTKEYEEKLRILREGR
;
A
#
# COMPACT_ATOMS: atom_id res chain seq x y z
N MET A 1 2.68 42.44 49.31
CA MET A 1 1.44 41.64 49.40
C MET A 1 1.41 40.71 48.19
N MET A 2 1.31 39.40 48.46
CA MET A 2 0.88 38.26 47.61
C MET A 2 1.59 37.96 46.27
N HIS A 3 2.34 36.85 46.27
CA HIS A 3 2.56 35.96 45.11
C HIS A 3 1.28 35.14 44.83
N GLY A 4 0.97 34.86 43.57
CA GLY A 4 -0.14 33.99 43.17
C GLY A 4 -0.12 33.61 41.70
N THR A 5 0.54 32.49 41.40
CA THR A 5 0.48 31.73 40.15
C THR A 5 -0.94 31.22 39.86
N GLY A 6 -1.34 31.18 38.59
CA GLY A 6 -2.52 30.44 38.15
C GLY A 6 -2.99 30.90 36.78
N LEU A 7 -2.52 30.28 35.69
CA LEU A 7 -3.35 29.32 34.95
C LEU A 7 -4.74 29.88 34.58
N GLY A 8 -4.75 31.01 33.86
CA GLY A 8 -5.93 31.55 33.18
C GLY A 8 -6.06 31.01 31.75
N MET A 9 -6.07 29.68 31.64
CA MET A 9 -6.96 28.93 30.75
C MET A 9 -7.13 29.47 29.31
N GLY A 10 -6.19 29.10 28.43
CA GLY A 10 -6.40 29.06 26.98
C GLY A 10 -7.51 28.07 26.62
N PHE A 11 -8.76 28.50 26.75
CA PHE A 11 -9.97 27.74 26.38
C PHE A 11 -10.58 28.24 25.07
N GLY A 12 -9.77 28.86 24.19
CA GLY A 12 -10.19 29.27 22.84
C GLY A 12 -9.74 28.33 21.71
N GLY A 13 -8.81 27.40 21.98
CA GLY A 13 -8.17 26.56 20.94
C GLY A 13 -8.61 25.09 20.91
N PHE A 14 -9.41 24.64 21.87
CA PHE A 14 -9.80 23.22 22.03
C PHE A 14 -11.15 22.87 21.38
N GLY A 15 -11.90 23.84 20.85
CA GLY A 15 -13.15 23.61 20.14
C GLY A 15 -12.91 23.61 18.63
N LEU A 16 -12.99 22.44 17.98
CA LEU A 16 -13.04 22.23 16.53
C LEU A 16 -11.76 22.52 15.71
N GLY A 17 -10.88 23.44 16.12
CA GLY A 17 -9.66 23.77 15.35
C GLY A 17 -8.67 22.60 15.25
N TRP A 18 -8.47 21.85 16.33
CA TRP A 18 -7.59 20.68 16.36
C TRP A 18 -8.14 19.51 15.53
N ILE A 19 -9.46 19.34 15.50
CA ILE A 19 -10.14 18.35 14.66
C ILE A 19 -9.95 18.68 13.19
N PHE A 20 -10.13 19.95 12.80
CA PHE A 20 -9.89 20.39 11.43
C PHE A 20 -8.43 20.15 11.01
N MET A 21 -7.48 20.41 11.90
CA MET A 21 -6.06 20.11 11.69
C MET A 21 -5.83 18.62 11.40
N ILE A 22 -6.38 17.73 12.23
CA ILE A 22 -6.26 16.28 12.03
C ILE A 22 -6.91 15.84 10.70
N VAL A 23 -8.12 16.31 10.41
CA VAL A 23 -8.82 15.97 9.16
C VAL A 23 -8.02 16.42 7.94
N PHE A 24 -7.46 17.63 7.98
CA PHE A 24 -6.58 18.13 6.92
C PHE A 24 -5.36 17.24 6.70
N TRP A 25 -4.69 16.79 7.76
CA TRP A 25 -3.58 15.84 7.67
C TRP A 25 -4.00 14.48 7.11
N VAL A 26 -5.16 13.95 7.51
CA VAL A 26 -5.68 12.68 6.99
C VAL A 26 -5.94 12.76 5.48
N ILE A 27 -6.53 13.86 5.00
CA ILE A 27 -6.76 14.09 3.56
C ILE A 27 -5.44 14.13 2.80
N ILE A 28 -4.43 14.83 3.34
CA ILE A 28 -3.08 14.87 2.74
C ILE A 28 -2.49 13.47 2.64
N ILE A 29 -2.57 12.67 3.69
CA ILE A 29 -2.05 11.30 3.70
C ILE A 29 -2.75 10.45 2.64
N ILE A 30 -4.08 10.53 2.54
CA ILE A 30 -4.85 9.80 1.52
C ILE A 30 -4.41 10.23 0.11
N ALA A 31 -4.25 11.53 -0.13
CA ALA A 31 -3.79 12.04 -1.42
C ALA A 31 -2.39 11.51 -1.78
N ILE A 32 -1.45 11.52 -0.82
CA ILE A 32 -0.10 10.97 -1.00
C ILE A 32 -0.18 9.48 -1.32
N ILE A 33 -0.96 8.70 -0.57
CA ILE A 33 -1.14 7.27 -0.81
C ILE A 33 -1.71 7.03 -2.22
N TYR A 34 -2.68 7.82 -2.67
CA TYR A 34 -3.24 7.70 -4.02
C TYR A 34 -2.22 8.02 -5.10
N ILE A 35 -1.40 9.06 -4.93
CA ILE A 35 -0.36 9.43 -5.88
C ILE A 35 0.72 8.34 -5.94
N VAL A 36 1.21 7.90 -4.78
CA VAL A 36 2.17 6.79 -4.67
C VAL A 36 1.56 5.53 -5.28
N ARG A 37 0.30 5.22 -5.00
CA ARG A 37 -0.37 4.05 -5.59
C ARG A 37 -0.48 4.18 -7.10
N TYR A 38 -0.83 5.34 -7.63
CA TYR A 38 -0.96 5.53 -9.07
C TYR A 38 0.39 5.44 -9.78
N ILE A 39 1.46 6.01 -9.21
CA ILE A 39 2.79 6.02 -9.83
C ILE A 39 3.49 4.65 -9.69
N PHE A 40 3.51 4.07 -8.50
CA PHE A 40 4.25 2.83 -8.23
C PHE A 40 3.49 1.56 -8.63
N PHE A 41 2.19 1.63 -8.93
CA PHE A 41 1.39 0.46 -9.33
C PHE A 41 0.99 0.48 -10.80
N LYS A 42 1.38 1.51 -11.55
CA LYS A 42 1.28 1.52 -13.02
C LYS A 42 2.33 0.63 -13.68
N ASP A 43 3.46 0.41 -13.01
CA ASP A 43 4.50 -0.53 -13.43
C ASP A 43 4.49 -1.72 -12.48
N GLY A 44 3.85 -2.81 -12.91
CA GLY A 44 3.35 -3.87 -12.04
C GLY A 44 4.37 -4.55 -11.10
N SER A 45 4.16 -4.39 -9.79
CA SER A 45 4.35 -5.46 -8.77
C SER A 45 4.09 -4.92 -7.36
N GLY A 46 2.84 -4.62 -7.01
CA GLY A 46 2.55 -4.21 -5.63
C GLY A 46 1.10 -4.42 -5.26
N ILE A 47 0.87 -5.05 -4.11
CA ILE A 47 -0.42 -5.26 -3.45
C ILE A 47 -1.47 -6.01 -4.29
N SER A 48 -1.14 -7.26 -4.60
CA SER A 48 -2.15 -8.31 -4.73
C SER A 48 -2.31 -8.99 -3.36
N ASP A 49 -2.98 -8.26 -2.46
CA ASP A 49 -3.45 -8.78 -1.19
C ASP A 49 -4.30 -10.04 -1.45
N LEU A 50 -3.86 -11.16 -0.86
CA LEU A 50 -4.61 -12.37 -0.52
C LEU A 50 -5.16 -13.26 -1.66
N THR A 51 -5.30 -12.76 -2.89
CA THR A 51 -5.56 -13.58 -4.11
C THR A 51 -4.30 -13.69 -5.01
N GLY A 52 -3.28 -12.87 -4.73
CA GLY A 52 -2.11 -12.65 -5.57
C GLY A 52 -1.02 -13.72 -5.59
N GLN A 53 -1.07 -14.71 -4.69
CA GLN A 53 -0.05 -15.75 -4.66
C GLN A 53 -0.08 -16.62 -5.93
N LYS A 54 -1.26 -16.76 -6.54
CA LYS A 54 -1.46 -17.52 -7.78
C LYS A 54 -1.00 -16.76 -9.02
N GLU A 55 -1.33 -15.47 -9.11
CA GLU A 55 -0.85 -14.62 -10.22
C GLU A 55 0.67 -14.43 -10.15
N ASN A 56 1.25 -14.33 -8.93
CA ASN A 56 2.70 -14.29 -8.76
C ASN A 56 3.39 -15.54 -9.33
N ALA A 57 2.85 -16.73 -9.11
CA ALA A 57 3.49 -17.96 -9.58
C ALA A 57 3.55 -18.03 -11.11
N GLU A 58 2.47 -17.64 -11.80
CA GLU A 58 2.42 -17.58 -13.27
C GLU A 58 3.32 -16.45 -13.82
N ASP A 59 3.35 -15.29 -13.17
CA ASP A 59 4.18 -14.15 -13.58
C ASP A 59 5.68 -14.41 -13.35
N ILE A 60 6.05 -15.09 -12.25
CA ILE A 60 7.43 -15.52 -11.99
C ILE A 60 7.89 -16.52 -13.05
N LEU A 61 7.03 -17.47 -13.43
CA LEU A 61 7.30 -18.43 -14.50
C LEU A 61 7.52 -17.72 -15.84
N LYS A 62 6.64 -16.76 -16.18
CA LYS A 62 6.74 -15.99 -17.42
C LYS A 62 8.00 -15.12 -17.48
N LYS A 63 8.38 -14.50 -16.36
CA LYS A 63 9.61 -13.70 -16.24
C LYS A 63 10.86 -14.56 -16.45
N ARG A 64 10.90 -15.77 -15.89
CA ARG A 64 12.02 -16.71 -16.08
C ARG A 64 12.11 -17.26 -17.50
N LEU A 65 10.97 -17.49 -18.16
CA LEU A 65 10.92 -17.87 -19.57
C LEU A 65 11.46 -16.73 -20.46
N ALA A 66 11.08 -15.49 -20.18
CA ALA A 66 11.58 -14.31 -20.89
C ALA A 66 13.09 -14.08 -20.67
N ASN A 67 13.59 -14.39 -19.46
CA ASN A 67 15.02 -14.40 -19.17
C ASN A 67 15.78 -15.58 -19.80
N GLY A 68 15.07 -16.58 -20.34
CA GLY A 68 15.67 -17.82 -20.86
C GLY A 68 16.20 -18.77 -19.78
N GLU A 69 15.87 -18.54 -18.51
CA GLU A 69 16.28 -19.39 -17.39
C GLU A 69 15.54 -20.74 -17.34
N ILE A 70 14.37 -20.81 -17.99
CA ILE A 70 13.56 -22.02 -18.11
C ILE A 70 13.16 -22.24 -19.57
N THR A 71 13.01 -23.50 -19.94
CA THR A 71 12.58 -23.87 -21.30
C THR A 71 11.05 -23.83 -21.41
N THR A 72 10.51 -23.59 -22.61
CA THR A 72 9.04 -23.58 -22.85
C THR A 72 8.34 -24.86 -22.34
N LYS A 73 9.01 -26.02 -22.45
CA LYS A 73 8.49 -27.29 -21.94
C LYS A 73 8.31 -27.29 -20.41
N GLU A 74 9.28 -26.77 -19.68
CA GLU A 74 9.23 -26.68 -18.21
C GLU A 74 8.20 -25.64 -17.74
N TYR A 75 8.01 -24.58 -18.53
CA TYR A 75 6.95 -23.59 -18.30
C TYR A 75 5.56 -24.22 -18.38
N GLU A 76 5.28 -24.99 -19.45
CA GLU A 76 3.99 -25.63 -19.65
C GLU A 76 3.68 -26.67 -18.57
N GLU A 77 4.67 -27.47 -18.16
CA GLU A 77 4.51 -28.48 -17.10
C GLU A 77 4.14 -27.82 -15.76
N LYS A 78 4.88 -26.77 -15.36
CA LYS A 78 4.62 -26.06 -14.10
C LYS A 78 3.31 -25.28 -14.13
N LEU A 79 2.97 -24.67 -15.27
CA LEU A 79 1.69 -23.98 -15.45
C LEU A 79 0.51 -24.94 -15.34
N ARG A 80 0.65 -26.14 -15.91
CA ARG A 80 -0.36 -27.18 -15.82
C ARG A 80 -0.56 -27.66 -14.39
N ILE A 81 0.51 -27.94 -13.65
CA ILE A 81 0.45 -28.33 -12.22
C ILE A 81 -0.26 -27.25 -11.38
N LEU A 82 0.07 -25.97 -11.58
CA LEU A 82 -0.57 -24.84 -10.89
C LEU A 82 -2.05 -24.65 -11.23
N ARG A 83 -2.47 -25.10 -12.42
CA ARG A 83 -3.86 -25.02 -12.90
C ARG A 83 -4.69 -26.23 -12.52
N GLU A 84 -4.06 -27.41 -12.44
CA GLU A 84 -4.68 -28.71 -12.15
C GLU A 84 -4.87 -28.93 -10.64
N GLY A 85 -4.09 -28.27 -9.77
CA GLY A 85 -4.33 -28.20 -8.32
C GLY A 85 -5.39 -27.18 -7.88
N ARG A 86 -6.34 -26.83 -8.74
CA ARG A 86 -7.44 -25.88 -8.51
C ARG A 86 -8.77 -26.63 -8.52
#